data_AF-A0A3D5AUC0-F1
#
_entry.id   AF-A0A3D5AUC0-F1
#
_cell.length_a   1.000
_cell.length_b   1.000
_cell.length_c   1.000
_cell.angle_alpha   90.00
_cell.angle_beta   90.00
_cell.angle_gamma   90.00
#
_symmetry.space_group_name_H-M   'P 1'
#
loop_
_entity.id
_entity.type
_entity.pdbx_description
1 polymer ?
#
loop_
_entity_poly.entity_id
_entity_poly.type
_entity_poly.pdbx_seq_one_letter_code
_entity_poly.pdbx_strand_id
1 'polypeptide(L)'
;MAGPAAAVGFAAEVATIKTEANLRVEPNTSSAIIATLPAGTSVNVVCWGQGEPTYGSDAFGSMWLYTTLGGWVHSFLVTPVQVERCGFGIGQGSGFFYEDCDHARAAGAAPVLVGQPGYAPRLDRDSDGVGCEWDE
;
A
#
# COMPACT_ATOMS: atom_id res chain seq x y z
N MET A 1 -22.73 -26.43 -16.19
CA MET A 1 -21.28 -26.56 -15.98
C MET A 1 -20.76 -25.19 -15.55
N ALA A 2 -20.76 -24.91 -14.25
CA ALA A 2 -20.14 -23.71 -13.71
C ALA A 2 -18.64 -24.02 -13.60
N GLY A 3 -17.81 -23.28 -14.34
CA GLY A 3 -16.36 -23.38 -14.23
C GLY A 3 -15.90 -23.01 -12.82
N PRO A 4 -14.77 -23.55 -12.34
CA PRO A 4 -14.25 -23.19 -11.04
C PRO A 4 -13.94 -21.69 -11.02
N ALA A 5 -14.56 -20.97 -10.10
CA ALA A 5 -14.12 -19.64 -9.73
C ALA A 5 -12.69 -19.79 -9.19
N ALA A 6 -11.71 -19.46 -10.04
CA ALA A 6 -10.34 -19.30 -9.58
C ALA A 6 -10.36 -18.19 -8.53
N ALA A 7 -10.11 -18.54 -7.27
CA ALA A 7 -9.67 -17.58 -6.29
C ALA A 7 -8.35 -17.02 -6.83
N VAL A 8 -8.40 -15.83 -7.44
CA VAL A 8 -7.20 -15.13 -7.88
C VAL A 8 -6.55 -14.63 -6.60
N GLY A 9 -5.56 -15.37 -6.11
CA GLY A 9 -4.66 -14.84 -5.10
C GLY A 9 -4.02 -13.58 -5.67
N PHE A 10 -4.16 -12.46 -4.96
CA PHE A 10 -3.64 -11.16 -5.35
C PHE A 10 -2.10 -11.21 -5.37
N ALA A 11 -1.53 -11.64 -6.49
CA ALA A 11 -0.08 -11.65 -6.68
C ALA A 11 0.37 -10.21 -6.95
N ALA A 12 1.37 -9.76 -6.20
CA ALA A 12 2.01 -8.49 -6.48
C ALA A 12 2.55 -8.50 -7.93
N GLU A 13 2.32 -7.42 -8.66
CA GLU A 13 2.76 -7.29 -10.05
C GLU A 13 4.02 -6.43 -10.13
N VAL A 14 4.98 -6.83 -10.96
CA VAL A 14 6.23 -6.12 -11.12
C VAL A 14 5.99 -4.87 -11.97
N ALA A 15 6.23 -3.70 -11.41
CA ALA A 15 6.29 -2.44 -12.13
C ALA A 15 7.73 -1.91 -12.18
N THR A 16 8.03 -1.09 -13.18
CA THR A 16 9.34 -0.43 -13.34
C THR A 16 9.18 1.08 -13.16
N ILE A 17 10.10 1.70 -12.40
CA ILE A 17 10.14 3.16 -12.25
C ILE A 17 10.58 3.80 -13.57
N LYS A 18 9.80 4.75 -14.09
CA LYS A 18 10.08 5.41 -15.39
C LYS A 18 11.22 6.41 -15.31
N THR A 19 11.27 7.21 -14.25
CA THR A 19 12.21 8.33 -14.10
C THR A 19 12.86 8.31 -12.72
N GLU A 20 12.17 8.75 -11.70
CA GLU A 20 12.57 8.67 -10.31
C GLU A 20 11.29 8.76 -9.50
N ALA A 21 11.17 7.99 -8.44
CA ALA A 21 9.96 7.96 -7.66
C ALA A 21 10.24 7.91 -6.17
N ASN A 22 9.61 8.83 -5.45
CA ASN A 22 9.61 8.82 -4.00
C ASN A 22 8.54 7.84 -3.51
N LEU A 23 9.01 6.84 -2.78
CA LEU A 23 8.20 5.93 -2.01
C LEU A 23 7.83 6.61 -0.69
N ARG A 24 6.55 6.72 -0.41
CA ARG A 24 6.03 7.51 0.70
C ARG A 24 5.24 6.69 1.70
N VAL A 25 5.20 7.14 2.95
CA VAL A 25 4.45 6.46 4.02
C VAL A 25 2.95 6.45 3.72
N GLU A 26 2.44 7.52 3.13
CA GLU A 26 1.03 7.67 2.76
C GLU A 26 0.89 8.06 1.29
N PRO A 27 -0.29 7.86 0.66
CA PRO A 27 -0.52 8.23 -0.73
C PRO A 27 -0.75 9.75 -0.88
N ASN A 28 0.16 10.56 -0.36
CA ASN A 28 0.15 12.01 -0.48
C ASN A 28 1.59 12.55 -0.54
N THR A 29 1.78 13.71 -1.17
CA THR A 29 3.08 14.33 -1.41
C THR A 29 3.71 14.98 -0.19
N SER A 30 2.93 15.22 0.87
CA SER A 30 3.38 15.82 2.12
C SER A 30 3.93 14.79 3.11
N SER A 31 3.63 13.51 2.91
CA SER A 31 4.07 12.42 3.79
C SER A 31 5.56 12.12 3.61
N ALA A 32 6.14 11.55 4.67
CA ALA A 32 7.56 11.22 4.71
C ALA A 32 7.95 10.27 3.57
N ILE A 33 9.14 10.48 3.03
CA ILE A 33 9.73 9.61 2.01
C ILE A 33 10.45 8.48 2.73
N ILE A 34 10.03 7.25 2.46
CA ILE A 34 10.67 6.01 2.95
C ILE A 34 11.92 5.73 2.12
N ALA A 35 11.81 5.86 0.79
CA ALA A 35 12.90 5.59 -0.13
C ALA A 35 12.72 6.38 -1.43
N THR A 36 13.83 6.68 -2.11
CA THR A 36 13.82 7.22 -3.47
C THR A 36 14.30 6.14 -4.41
N LEU A 37 13.45 5.76 -5.37
CA LEU A 37 13.73 4.71 -6.34
C LEU A 37 14.18 5.32 -7.67
N PRO A 38 15.38 4.99 -8.18
CA PRO A 38 15.87 5.51 -9.46
C PRO A 38 15.17 4.85 -10.66
N ALA A 39 15.30 5.47 -11.83
CA ALA A 39 14.79 4.94 -13.10
C ALA A 39 15.27 3.51 -13.35
N GLY A 40 14.37 2.66 -13.88
CA GLY A 40 14.67 1.26 -14.16
C GLY A 40 14.61 0.34 -12.95
N THR A 41 14.36 0.86 -11.74
CA THR A 41 14.15 0.01 -10.56
C THR A 41 12.86 -0.79 -10.73
N SER A 42 12.94 -2.10 -10.56
CA SER A 42 11.77 -2.98 -10.51
C SER A 42 11.22 -3.05 -9.08
N VAL A 43 9.92 -2.87 -8.93
CA VAL A 43 9.22 -2.91 -7.64
C VAL A 43 7.97 -3.78 -7.76
N ASN A 44 7.74 -4.63 -6.76
CA ASN A 44 6.49 -5.40 -6.69
C ASN A 44 5.40 -4.51 -6.11
N VAL A 45 4.39 -4.24 -6.92
CA VAL A 45 3.20 -3.47 -6.57
C VAL A 45 2.13 -4.43 -6.09
N VAL A 46 1.60 -4.18 -4.89
CA VAL A 46 0.62 -5.04 -4.24
C VAL A 46 -0.79 -4.64 -4.64
N CYS A 47 -1.10 -3.34 -4.57
CA CYS A 47 -2.44 -2.82 -4.78
C CYS A 47 -2.41 -1.32 -5.07
N TRP A 48 -3.56 -0.74 -5.45
CA TRP A 48 -3.69 0.70 -5.66
C TRP A 48 -4.70 1.36 -4.73
N GLY A 49 -4.47 2.61 -4.36
CA GLY A 49 -5.32 3.41 -3.49
C GLY A 49 -5.55 4.79 -4.09
N GLN A 50 -6.62 5.44 -3.64
CA GLN A 50 -6.83 6.85 -3.93
C GLN A 50 -6.10 7.69 -2.89
N GLY A 51 -5.38 8.70 -3.38
CA GLY A 51 -4.61 9.62 -2.56
C GLY A 51 -4.66 11.04 -3.10
N GLU A 52 -3.67 11.84 -2.74
CA GLU A 52 -3.57 13.22 -3.19
C GLU A 52 -3.45 13.28 -4.73
N PRO A 53 -4.29 14.09 -5.40
CA PRO A 53 -4.23 14.26 -6.84
C PRO A 53 -2.98 15.06 -7.21
N THR A 54 -1.95 14.39 -7.73
CA THR A 54 -0.64 15.02 -7.97
C THR A 54 -0.37 15.23 -9.47
N TYR A 55 -0.75 14.28 -10.32
CA TYR A 55 -0.47 14.32 -11.75
C TYR A 55 -1.77 14.30 -12.56
N GLY A 56 -2.47 15.44 -12.58
CA GLY A 56 -3.72 15.63 -13.32
C GLY A 56 -4.98 15.50 -12.45
N SER A 57 -6.12 15.86 -13.04
CA SER A 57 -7.44 15.83 -12.40
C SER A 57 -8.29 14.65 -12.85
N ASP A 58 -7.71 13.70 -13.59
CA ASP A 58 -8.39 12.48 -14.01
C ASP A 58 -8.38 11.44 -12.89
N ALA A 59 -9.12 10.33 -13.08
CA ALA A 59 -9.20 9.27 -12.08
C ALA A 59 -7.82 8.67 -11.73
N PHE A 60 -6.84 8.79 -12.63
CA PHE A 60 -5.48 8.26 -12.48
C PHE A 60 -4.52 9.23 -11.77
N GLY A 61 -4.80 10.53 -11.82
CA GLY A 61 -4.03 11.57 -11.15
C GLY A 61 -4.09 11.50 -9.63
N SER A 62 -5.05 10.74 -9.08
CA SER A 62 -5.17 10.40 -7.65
C SER A 62 -4.81 8.95 -7.33
N MET A 63 -4.30 8.19 -8.31
CA MET A 63 -3.94 6.78 -8.11
C MET A 63 -2.51 6.63 -7.61
N TRP A 64 -2.42 6.07 -6.40
CA TRP A 64 -1.18 5.68 -5.76
C TRP A 64 -1.10 4.17 -5.66
N LEU A 65 0.10 3.63 -5.76
CA LEU A 65 0.38 2.20 -5.80
C LEU A 65 1.17 1.83 -4.56
N TYR A 66 0.66 0.88 -3.80
CA TYR A 66 1.33 0.35 -2.63
C TYR A 66 2.29 -0.76 -3.06
N THR A 67 3.49 -0.75 -2.48
CA THR A 67 4.56 -1.68 -2.86
C THR A 67 4.93 -2.59 -1.70
N THR A 68 5.54 -3.73 -2.03
CA THR A 68 6.12 -4.65 -1.03
C THR A 68 7.25 -4.03 -0.19
N LEU A 69 7.75 -2.85 -0.58
CA LEU A 69 8.72 -2.07 0.19
C LEU A 69 8.06 -1.27 1.33
N GLY A 70 6.74 -1.39 1.51
CA GLY A 70 6.02 -0.75 2.61
C GLY A 70 5.60 0.68 2.37
N GLY A 71 5.57 1.15 1.11
CA GLY A 71 5.16 2.52 0.80
C GLY A 71 4.44 2.71 -0.52
N TRP A 72 4.00 3.95 -0.71
CA TRP A 72 3.17 4.42 -1.82
C TRP A 72 3.99 5.16 -2.86
N VAL A 73 3.72 4.85 -4.13
CA VAL A 73 4.30 5.54 -5.29
C VAL A 73 3.18 5.99 -6.22
N HIS A 74 3.30 7.17 -6.81
CA HIS A 74 2.28 7.64 -7.74
C HIS A 74 2.27 6.79 -9.02
N SER A 75 1.09 6.37 -9.48
CA SER A 75 0.93 5.50 -10.66
C SER A 75 1.57 6.07 -11.93
N PHE A 76 1.55 7.40 -12.08
CA PHE A 76 2.19 8.10 -13.19
C PHE A 76 3.71 7.87 -13.29
N LEU A 77 4.40 7.60 -12.18
CA LEU A 77 5.85 7.45 -12.12
C LEU A 77 6.33 6.01 -12.42
N VAL A 78 5.41 5.06 -12.52
CA VAL A 78 5.72 3.64 -12.74
C VAL A 78 5.00 3.10 -13.96
N THR A 79 5.57 2.08 -14.61
CA THR A 79 4.92 1.43 -15.75
C THR A 79 3.51 0.96 -15.38
N PRO A 80 2.55 0.98 -16.33
CA PRO A 80 1.21 0.51 -16.07
C PRO A 80 1.21 -0.91 -15.47
N VAL A 81 0.37 -1.12 -14.47
CA VAL A 81 0.26 -2.34 -13.68
C VAL A 81 -1.22 -2.60 -13.41
N GLN A 82 -1.67 -3.86 -13.43
CA GLN A 82 -3.06 -4.27 -13.27
C GLN A 82 -3.26 -4.88 -11.88
N VAL A 83 -3.06 -4.07 -10.85
CA VAL A 83 -3.37 -4.44 -9.47
C VAL A 83 -4.77 -4.02 -9.08
N GLU A 84 -5.35 -4.68 -8.09
CA GLU A 84 -6.65 -4.33 -7.53
C GLU A 84 -6.52 -3.22 -6.49
N ARG A 85 -7.66 -2.63 -6.10
CA ARG A 85 -7.66 -1.61 -5.05
C ARG A 85 -7.18 -2.22 -3.74
N CYS A 86 -6.36 -1.49 -2.99
CA CYS A 86 -6.01 -1.82 -1.62
C CYS A 86 -7.32 -1.88 -0.82
N GLY A 87 -7.72 -3.11 -0.48
CA GLY A 87 -8.98 -3.41 0.20
C GLY A 87 -10.22 -3.22 -0.66
N PHE A 88 -10.48 -4.12 -1.62
CA PHE A 88 -11.85 -4.27 -2.12
C PHE A 88 -12.41 -5.68 -1.99
N GLY A 89 -13.25 -5.82 -0.97
CA GLY A 89 -14.46 -6.64 -0.98
C GLY A 89 -15.62 -5.79 -0.45
N ILE A 90 -16.08 -4.84 -1.27
CA ILE A 90 -17.31 -4.02 -1.14
C ILE A 90 -17.56 -3.23 0.15
N GLY A 91 -17.42 -1.90 0.06
CA GLY A 91 -18.13 -0.95 0.93
C GLY A 91 -17.25 0.09 1.60
N GLN A 92 -17.31 1.31 1.06
CA GLN A 92 -17.14 2.60 1.73
C GLN A 92 -16.32 2.65 3.03
N GLY A 93 -15.12 3.21 2.90
CA GLY A 93 -14.48 3.98 3.96
C GLY A 93 -13.90 3.17 5.11
N SER A 94 -12.65 2.75 4.96
CA SER A 94 -11.60 2.86 5.98
C SER A 94 -10.36 2.11 5.48
N GLY A 95 -9.18 2.60 5.85
CA GLY A 95 -7.90 2.22 5.25
C GLY A 95 -7.59 0.72 5.34
N PHE A 96 -6.52 0.32 4.68
CA PHE A 96 -5.93 -1.00 4.88
C PHE A 96 -5.65 -1.20 6.39
N PHE A 97 -6.10 -2.30 6.98
CA PHE A 97 -5.87 -2.64 8.40
C PHE A 97 -5.39 -4.09 8.49
N TYR A 98 -4.33 -4.37 9.24
CA TYR A 98 -3.93 -5.75 9.51
C TYR A 98 -4.88 -6.39 10.50
N GLU A 99 -5.42 -7.59 10.25
CA GLU A 99 -6.35 -8.29 11.15
C GLU A 99 -5.76 -8.53 12.55
N ASP A 100 -4.45 -8.78 12.63
CA ASP A 100 -3.72 -8.99 13.87
C ASP A 100 -2.24 -8.65 13.69
N CYS A 101 -1.49 -8.61 14.79
CA CYS A 101 -0.06 -8.36 14.77
C CYS A 101 0.76 -9.44 14.08
N ASP A 102 0.29 -10.68 14.07
CA ASP A 102 0.94 -11.74 13.29
C ASP A 102 0.89 -11.46 11.79
N HIS A 103 -0.23 -10.93 11.29
CA HIS A 103 -0.36 -10.53 9.89
C HIS A 103 0.51 -9.31 9.58
N ALA A 104 0.57 -8.33 10.48
CA ALA A 104 1.44 -7.17 10.34
C ALA A 104 2.93 -7.58 10.32
N ARG A 105 3.36 -8.48 11.21
CA ARG A 105 4.73 -9.01 11.26
C ARG A 105 5.06 -9.89 10.05
N ALA A 106 4.15 -10.77 9.64
CA ALA A 106 4.33 -11.61 8.45
C ALA A 106 4.46 -10.78 7.16
N ALA A 107 3.79 -9.63 7.10
CA ALA A 107 3.94 -8.64 6.04
C ALA A 107 5.20 -7.76 6.18
N GLY A 108 5.98 -7.91 7.27
CA GLY A 108 7.14 -7.07 7.56
C GLY A 108 6.79 -5.62 7.88
N ALA A 109 5.54 -5.35 8.25
CA ALA A 109 5.01 -4.01 8.50
C ALA A 109 4.95 -3.65 9.99
N ALA A 110 5.22 -4.59 10.90
CA ALA A 110 5.32 -4.31 12.33
C ALA A 110 6.72 -3.75 12.68
N PRO A 111 6.83 -2.78 13.60
CA PRO A 111 5.73 -2.09 14.31
C PRO A 111 4.92 -1.16 13.39
N VAL A 112 3.60 -1.16 13.55
CA VAL A 112 2.65 -0.39 12.74
C VAL A 112 2.27 0.88 13.49
N LEU A 113 2.72 2.04 13.03
CA LEU A 113 2.50 3.33 13.71
C LEU A 113 1.12 3.93 13.38
N VAL A 114 0.57 4.72 14.30
CA VAL A 114 -0.64 5.50 14.06
C VAL A 114 -0.48 6.38 12.81
N GLY A 115 -1.45 6.29 11.90
CA GLY A 115 -1.39 6.95 10.59
C GLY A 115 -0.70 6.13 9.49
N GLN A 116 -0.05 5.01 9.82
CA GLN A 116 0.42 4.08 8.79
C GLN A 116 -0.73 3.25 8.21
N PRO A 117 -0.68 2.94 6.91
CA PRO A 117 -1.57 1.95 6.32
C PRO A 117 -1.36 0.61 7.03
N GLY A 118 -2.43 0.03 7.54
CA GLY A 118 -2.38 -1.19 8.35
C GLY A 118 -2.67 -0.93 9.82
N TYR A 119 -2.50 0.30 10.31
CA TYR A 119 -2.72 0.65 11.72
C TYR A 119 -4.21 0.59 12.04
N ALA A 120 -4.56 -0.29 12.97
CA ALA A 120 -5.85 -0.25 13.62
C ALA A 120 -5.62 -0.06 15.12
N PRO A 121 -6.46 0.73 15.82
CA PRO A 121 -6.38 0.88 17.29
C PRO A 121 -6.48 -0.44 18.06
N ARG A 122 -6.93 -1.52 17.42
CA ARG A 122 -6.95 -2.87 18.00
C ARG A 122 -5.60 -3.59 17.96
N LEU A 123 -4.64 -3.11 17.16
CA LEU A 123 -3.26 -3.60 17.09
C LEU A 123 -2.37 -2.94 18.16
N ASP A 124 -2.79 -1.78 18.63
CA ASP A 124 -2.14 -0.96 19.65
C ASP A 124 -2.88 -1.15 20.98
N ARG A 125 -2.40 -2.12 21.75
CA ARG A 125 -3.11 -2.62 22.94
C ARG A 125 -3.12 -1.61 24.08
N ASP A 126 -2.10 -0.79 24.19
CA ASP A 126 -1.92 0.25 25.20
C ASP A 126 -2.23 1.67 24.68
N SER A 127 -2.55 1.79 23.39
CA SER A 127 -3.00 3.03 22.74
C SER A 127 -1.95 4.14 22.77
N ASP A 128 -0.68 3.77 22.64
CA ASP A 128 0.45 4.71 22.67
C ASP A 128 0.80 5.28 21.27
N GLY A 129 0.18 4.74 20.22
CA GLY A 129 0.41 5.09 18.82
C GLY A 129 1.31 4.11 18.07
N VAL A 130 1.73 3.00 18.67
CA VAL A 130 2.60 1.97 18.09
C VAL A 130 1.93 0.59 18.19
N GLY A 131 1.26 0.19 17.11
CA GLY A 131 0.70 -1.16 16.99
C GLY A 131 1.77 -2.22 16.80
N CYS A 132 1.59 -3.39 17.42
CA CYS A 132 2.42 -4.58 17.22
C CYS A 132 3.90 -4.44 17.61
N GLU A 133 4.19 -3.61 18.60
CA GLU A 133 5.53 -3.42 19.16
C GLU A 133 6.03 -4.60 20.01
N TRP A 134 5.12 -5.40 20.59
CA TRP A 134 5.47 -6.50 21.49
C TRP A 134 5.74 -7.78 20.70
N ASP A 135 6.98 -8.28 20.67
CA ASP A 135 7.32 -9.66 20.32
C ASP A 135 7.10 -10.53 21.57
N GLU A 136 5.98 -11.24 21.67
CA GLU A 136 5.77 -12.24 22.74
C GLU A 136 5.08 -13.49 22.23
#